data_AF-A0A3C0C7N5-F1
#
_entry.id   AF-A0A3C0C7N5-F1
#
_cell.length_a   1.000
_cell.length_b   1.000
_cell.length_c   1.000
_cell.angle_alpha   90.00
_cell.angle_beta   90.00
_cell.angle_gamma   90.00
#
_symmetry.space_group_name_H-M   'P 1'
#
loop_
_entity.id
_entity.type
_entity.pdbx_description
1 polymer ?
#
loop_
_entity_poly.entity_id
_entity_poly.type
_entity_poly.pdbx_seq_one_letter_code
_entity_poly.pdbx_strand_id
1 'polypeptide(L)'
;MSETTSKNKKVETATAKASPVSKVKKQKKGVKESYVSAPLNAALWILSAVLICGAIFGNYYYANYVLIDESTLQRLARVGLVIVTIVAGLAVLLFTNKGHEMLKFGSESYTELLKVVWPTRQEAVQTTFIVFVAVSVVSLFLYLCDVVFLQIVRAITL
;
A
#
# COMPACT_ATOMS: atom_id res chain seq x y z
N MET A 1 82.31 0.90 -31.07
CA MET A 1 81.48 -0.23 -31.54
C MET A 1 80.04 0.28 -31.49
N SER A 2 79.61 0.95 -32.55
CA SER A 2 78.70 0.42 -33.60
C SER A 2 77.30 0.16 -33.03
N GLU A 3 76.20 0.69 -33.54
CA GLU A 3 75.91 1.45 -34.74
C GLU A 3 74.50 2.04 -34.57
N THR A 4 74.36 3.29 -34.98
CA THR A 4 73.25 3.88 -35.72
C THR A 4 71.93 3.10 -35.86
N THR A 5 70.84 3.73 -35.44
CA THR A 5 69.67 4.16 -36.26
C THR A 5 68.57 4.62 -35.30
N SER A 6 67.76 5.65 -35.51
CA SER A 6 67.62 6.68 -36.52
C SER A 6 66.54 7.63 -35.97
N LYS A 7 66.81 8.94 -36.04
CA LYS A 7 65.84 10.03 -36.29
C LYS A 7 64.47 9.95 -35.59
N ASN A 8 64.21 10.76 -34.56
CA ASN A 8 63.84 12.18 -34.68
C ASN A 8 62.76 12.46 -35.75
N LYS A 9 61.50 12.60 -35.31
CA LYS A 9 60.54 13.61 -35.82
C LYS A 9 59.27 13.63 -34.95
N LYS A 10 58.94 14.80 -34.37
CA LYS A 10 57.58 15.41 -34.35
C LYS A 10 56.50 14.66 -33.54
N VAL A 11 55.99 15.25 -32.46
CA VAL A 11 54.68 15.97 -32.41
C VAL A 11 53.53 15.15 -33.00
N GLU A 12 52.50 14.92 -32.16
CA GLU A 12 51.25 14.19 -32.44
C GLU A 12 51.47 12.70 -32.73
N THR A 13 50.83 11.74 -32.06
CA THR A 13 49.38 11.54 -32.04
C THR A 13 49.08 10.33 -31.12
N ALA A 14 47.91 10.35 -30.46
CA ALA A 14 47.03 9.21 -30.14
C ALA A 14 47.67 7.89 -29.63
N THR A 15 47.33 7.39 -28.44
CA THR A 15 46.11 6.59 -28.17
C THR A 15 46.23 6.11 -26.70
N ALA A 16 45.30 6.40 -25.78
CA ALA A 16 43.94 5.87 -25.61
C ALA A 16 43.86 5.02 -24.33
N LYS A 17 43.23 5.54 -23.26
CA LYS A 17 41.90 5.07 -22.77
C LYS A 17 41.43 5.91 -21.56
N ALA A 18 40.35 6.67 -21.81
CA ALA A 18 39.16 6.96 -20.99
C ALA A 18 39.22 6.72 -19.45
N SER A 19 38.60 7.49 -18.55
CA SER A 19 37.69 8.64 -18.57
C SER A 19 37.47 9.06 -17.09
N PRO A 20 36.96 10.27 -16.81
CA PRO A 20 36.94 10.90 -15.49
C PRO A 20 35.74 10.44 -14.63
N VAL A 21 35.96 10.04 -13.37
CA VAL A 21 34.90 9.83 -12.37
C VAL A 21 34.74 11.10 -11.52
N SER A 22 34.44 12.22 -12.19
CA SER A 22 33.89 13.42 -11.55
C SER A 22 32.52 13.67 -12.18
N LYS A 23 31.45 13.14 -11.56
CA LYS A 23 30.02 13.50 -11.72
C LYS A 23 29.14 12.41 -11.08
N VAL A 24 29.05 12.36 -9.75
CA VAL A 24 27.84 11.81 -9.12
C VAL A 24 26.79 12.91 -9.19
N LYS A 25 26.02 12.77 -10.26
CA LYS A 25 25.06 13.67 -10.87
C LYS A 25 23.93 14.04 -9.92
N LYS A 26 23.92 15.29 -9.49
CA LYS A 26 22.73 16.05 -9.08
C LYS A 26 21.82 16.23 -10.31
N GLN A 27 21.04 15.22 -10.72
CA GLN A 27 19.91 15.35 -11.67
C GLN A 27 19.21 14.00 -11.93
N LYS A 28 18.09 13.78 -11.25
CA LYS A 28 16.80 13.41 -11.88
C LYS A 28 15.67 13.68 -10.88
N LYS A 29 15.37 14.97 -10.74
CA LYS A 29 14.05 15.49 -10.35
C LYS A 29 13.02 14.86 -11.30
N GLY A 30 12.00 14.21 -10.73
CA GLY A 30 10.70 13.94 -11.33
C GLY A 30 10.68 13.52 -12.80
N VAL A 31 10.91 12.24 -13.08
CA VAL A 31 10.33 11.65 -14.30
C VAL A 31 8.91 11.25 -13.91
N LYS A 32 7.93 12.09 -14.25
CA LYS A 32 6.53 11.65 -14.33
C LYS A 32 6.48 10.69 -15.51
N GLU A 33 6.77 9.41 -15.27
CA GLU A 33 6.49 8.34 -16.22
C GLU A 33 4.97 8.21 -16.29
N SER A 34 4.35 9.08 -17.08
CA SER A 34 2.96 8.96 -17.46
C SER A 34 2.86 7.80 -18.45
N TYR A 35 2.58 6.60 -17.93
CA TYR A 35 2.25 5.42 -18.72
C TYR A 35 1.02 5.65 -19.61
N VAL A 36 0.16 6.59 -19.20
CA VAL A 36 -1.07 6.97 -19.90
C VAL A 36 -1.14 8.49 -20.07
N SER A 37 -1.63 8.97 -21.21
CA SER A 37 -1.75 10.42 -21.50
C SER A 37 -2.62 11.13 -20.46
N ALA A 38 -2.29 12.40 -20.15
CA ALA A 38 -3.05 13.23 -19.21
C ALA A 38 -4.58 13.21 -19.42
N PRO A 39 -5.12 13.28 -20.66
CA PRO A 39 -6.56 13.20 -20.88
C PRO A 39 -7.15 11.81 -20.61
N LEU A 40 -6.45 10.71 -20.94
CA LEU A 40 -6.95 9.36 -20.63
C LEU A 40 -6.95 9.11 -19.12
N ASN A 41 -5.93 9.59 -18.40
CA ASN A 41 -5.89 9.47 -16.95
C ASN A 41 -7.05 10.28 -16.33
N ALA A 42 -7.33 11.49 -16.81
CA ALA A 42 -8.51 12.26 -16.37
C ALA A 42 -9.83 11.51 -16.70
N ALA A 43 -9.93 10.91 -17.89
CA ALA A 43 -11.10 10.10 -18.27
C ALA A 43 -11.29 8.87 -17.38
N LEU A 44 -10.22 8.17 -16.99
CA LEU A 44 -10.26 7.04 -16.05
C LEU A 44 -10.69 7.48 -14.64
N TRP A 45 -10.25 8.65 -14.18
CA TRP A 45 -10.69 9.23 -12.92
C TRP A 45 -12.18 9.60 -12.94
N ILE A 46 -12.64 10.20 -14.04
CA ILE A 46 -14.07 10.52 -14.24
C ILE A 46 -14.88 9.23 -14.31
N LEU A 47 -14.43 8.22 -15.04
CA LEU A 47 -15.08 6.91 -15.14
C LEU A 47 -15.19 6.25 -13.76
N SER A 48 -14.12 6.27 -12.96
CA SER A 48 -14.13 5.76 -11.59
C SER A 48 -15.14 6.51 -10.70
N ALA A 49 -15.15 7.84 -10.75
CA ALA A 49 -16.09 8.66 -10.00
C ALA A 49 -17.55 8.39 -10.40
N VAL A 50 -17.82 8.23 -11.70
CA VAL A 50 -19.15 7.87 -12.23
C VAL A 50 -19.56 6.47 -11.76
N LEU A 51 -18.65 5.51 -11.73
CA LEU A 51 -18.92 4.15 -11.26
C LEU A 51 -19.26 4.12 -9.76
N ILE A 52 -18.55 4.90 -8.96
CA ILE A 52 -18.82 5.05 -7.51
C ILE A 52 -20.15 5.76 -7.28
N CYS A 53 -20.41 6.86 -7.98
CA CYS A 53 -21.69 7.55 -7.91
C CYS A 53 -22.86 6.65 -8.35
N GLY A 54 -22.67 5.87 -9.41
CA GLY A 54 -23.62 4.87 -9.87
C GLY A 54 -23.86 3.76 -8.85
N ALA A 55 -22.83 3.34 -8.12
CA ALA A 55 -22.95 2.35 -7.04
C ALA A 55 -23.75 2.90 -5.84
N ILE A 56 -23.47 4.13 -5.42
CA ILE A 56 -24.18 4.81 -4.33
C ILE A 56 -25.65 5.02 -4.73
N PHE A 57 -25.89 5.50 -5.95
CA PHE A 57 -27.23 5.74 -6.48
C PHE A 57 -28.00 4.43 -6.66
N GLY A 58 -27.35 3.38 -7.16
CA GLY A 58 -27.92 2.03 -7.25
C GLY A 58 -28.30 1.48 -5.88
N ASN A 59 -27.41 1.57 -4.90
CA ASN A 59 -27.70 1.16 -3.52
C ASN A 59 -28.86 1.97 -2.92
N TYR A 60 -28.88 3.28 -3.14
CA TYR A 60 -29.98 4.14 -2.69
C TYR A 60 -31.30 3.81 -3.38
N TYR A 61 -31.28 3.53 -4.69
CA TYR A 61 -32.46 3.17 -5.47
C TYR A 61 -33.04 1.82 -5.00
N TYR A 62 -32.20 0.80 -4.79
CA TYR A 62 -32.63 -0.48 -4.23
C TYR A 62 -33.10 -0.39 -2.77
N ALA A 63 -32.57 0.55 -1.99
CA ALA A 63 -33.02 0.76 -0.61
C ALA A 63 -34.39 1.46 -0.52
N ASN A 64 -34.73 2.34 -1.48
CA ASN A 64 -35.95 3.15 -1.43
C ASN A 64 -37.11 2.62 -2.28
N TYR A 65 -36.85 2.01 -3.44
CA TYR A 65 -37.91 1.63 -4.39
C TYR A 65 -38.27 0.13 -4.37
N VAL A 66 -37.42 -0.75 -3.85
CA VAL A 66 -37.71 -2.19 -3.74
C VAL A 66 -38.24 -2.51 -2.35
N LEU A 67 -39.54 -2.30 -2.16
CA LEU A 67 -40.34 -2.69 -0.99
C LEU A 67 -41.07 -4.03 -1.26
N ILE A 68 -40.32 -5.08 -1.63
CA ILE A 68 -40.93 -6.39 -1.89
C ILE A 68 -40.23 -7.41 -0.98
N ASP A 69 -40.82 -7.66 0.19
CA ASP A 69 -40.56 -8.77 1.12
C ASP A 69 -39.13 -9.01 1.64
N GLU A 70 -39.04 -9.06 2.98
CA GLU A 70 -37.93 -9.48 3.86
C GLU A 70 -37.46 -10.93 3.58
N SER A 71 -37.01 -11.20 2.36
CA SER A 71 -36.48 -12.49 1.94
C SER A 71 -34.95 -12.47 2.00
N THR A 72 -34.36 -13.56 2.52
CA THR A 72 -32.91 -13.75 2.68
C THR A 72 -32.13 -13.53 1.37
N LEU A 73 -32.77 -13.76 0.22
CA LEU A 73 -32.20 -13.55 -1.12
C LEU A 73 -31.84 -12.08 -1.40
N GLN A 74 -32.63 -11.12 -0.92
CA GLN A 74 -32.40 -9.70 -1.21
C GLN A 74 -31.23 -9.13 -0.41
N ARG A 75 -30.98 -9.62 0.81
CA ARG A 75 -29.78 -9.29 1.58
C ARG A 75 -28.52 -9.72 0.85
N LEU A 76 -28.54 -10.91 0.24
CA LEU A 76 -27.44 -11.40 -0.59
C LEU A 76 -27.27 -10.57 -1.87
N ALA A 77 -28.36 -10.16 -2.52
CA ALA A 77 -28.31 -9.31 -3.71
C ALA A 77 -27.72 -7.91 -3.42
N ARG A 78 -28.07 -7.28 -2.29
CA ARG A 78 -27.48 -6.01 -1.85
C ARG A 78 -25.98 -6.14 -1.60
N VAL A 79 -25.57 -7.17 -0.86
CA VAL A 79 -24.15 -7.44 -0.60
C VAL A 79 -23.41 -7.74 -1.90
N GLY A 80 -24.02 -8.50 -2.83
CA GLY A 80 -23.46 -8.80 -4.15
C GLY A 80 -23.23 -7.54 -4.99
N LEU A 81 -24.19 -6.63 -5.07
CA LEU A 81 -24.07 -5.36 -5.82
C LEU A 81 -22.95 -4.47 -5.24
N VAL A 82 -22.88 -4.36 -3.90
CA VAL A 82 -21.84 -3.59 -3.21
C VAL A 82 -20.46 -4.20 -3.49
N ILE A 83 -20.33 -5.53 -3.45
CA ILE A 83 -19.08 -6.22 -3.77
C ILE A 83 -18.68 -5.97 -5.24
N VAL A 84 -19.60 -6.13 -6.19
CA VAL A 84 -19.31 -5.93 -7.63
C VAL A 84 -18.86 -4.49 -7.92
N THR A 85 -19.50 -3.50 -7.30
CA THR A 85 -19.14 -2.09 -7.49
C THR A 85 -17.79 -1.73 -6.86
N ILE A 86 -17.50 -2.27 -5.67
CA ILE A 86 -16.18 -2.14 -5.03
C ILE A 86 -15.10 -2.76 -5.91
N VAL A 87 -15.33 -3.97 -6.42
CA VAL A 87 -14.38 -4.68 -7.30
C VAL A 87 -14.16 -3.92 -8.61
N ALA A 88 -15.23 -3.40 -9.22
CA ALA A 88 -15.13 -2.59 -10.44
C ALA A 88 -14.37 -1.27 -10.19
N GLY A 89 -14.63 -0.59 -9.07
CA GLY A 89 -13.90 0.61 -8.66
C GLY A 89 -12.41 0.34 -8.44
N LEU A 90 -12.08 -0.74 -7.74
CA LEU A 90 -10.70 -1.21 -7.55
C LEU A 90 -10.01 -1.53 -8.88
N ALA A 91 -10.70 -2.22 -9.80
CA ALA A 91 -10.15 -2.52 -11.12
C ALA A 91 -9.79 -1.24 -11.89
N VAL A 92 -10.70 -0.25 -11.96
CA VAL A 92 -10.45 1.02 -12.64
C VAL A 92 -9.29 1.81 -12.00
N LEU A 93 -9.16 1.76 -10.67
CA LEU A 93 -8.04 2.39 -9.96
C LEU A 93 -6.70 1.71 -10.27
N LEU A 94 -6.66 0.38 -10.41
CA LEU A 94 -5.46 -0.34 -10.80
C LEU A 94 -5.02 -0.02 -12.24
N PHE A 95 -5.98 0.19 -13.15
CA PHE A 95 -5.70 0.61 -14.53
C PHE A 95 -5.27 2.09 -14.68
N THR A 96 -5.43 2.90 -13.63
CA THR A 96 -5.03 4.31 -13.63
C THR A 96 -3.50 4.46 -13.55
N ASN A 97 -2.94 5.59 -14.01
CA ASN A 97 -1.49 5.86 -13.96
C ASN A 97 -0.93 5.78 -12.52
N LYS A 98 -1.74 6.19 -11.54
CA LYS A 98 -1.41 6.02 -10.11
C LYS A 98 -1.40 4.55 -9.66
N GLY A 99 -2.25 3.69 -10.24
CA GLY A 99 -2.28 2.27 -9.92
C GLY A 99 -0.95 1.57 -10.28
N HIS A 100 -0.39 1.88 -11.44
CA HIS A 100 0.92 1.35 -11.86
C HIS A 100 2.06 1.87 -10.98
N GLU A 101 2.02 3.14 -10.59
CA GLU A 101 2.98 3.73 -9.63
C GLU A 101 2.89 3.04 -8.26
N MET A 102 1.69 2.71 -7.79
CA MET A 102 1.48 1.96 -6.55
C MET A 102 1.98 0.51 -6.63
N LEU A 103 1.82 -0.17 -7.77
CA LEU A 103 2.36 -1.53 -7.97
C LEU A 103 3.90 -1.54 -7.97
N LYS A 104 4.51 -0.55 -8.62
CA LYS A 104 5.97 -0.36 -8.61
C LYS A 104 6.49 -0.04 -7.19
N PHE A 105 5.83 0.88 -6.49
CA PHE A 105 6.12 1.20 -5.10
C PHE A 105 5.96 -0.01 -4.17
N GLY A 106 4.96 -0.87 -4.43
CA GLY A 106 4.76 -2.13 -3.70
C GLY A 106 5.97 -3.05 -3.85
N SER A 107 6.45 -3.28 -5.07
CA SER A 107 7.65 -4.07 -5.35
C SER A 107 8.90 -3.51 -4.65
N GLU A 108 9.11 -2.19 -4.73
CA GLU A 108 10.20 -1.51 -4.03
C GLU A 108 10.07 -1.66 -2.50
N SER A 109 8.86 -1.52 -1.96
CA SER A 109 8.58 -1.71 -0.53
C SER A 109 8.87 -3.13 -0.05
N TYR A 110 8.53 -4.16 -0.84
CA TYR A 110 8.88 -5.55 -0.51
C TYR A 110 10.40 -5.74 -0.37
N THR A 111 11.19 -5.14 -1.26
CA THR A 111 12.66 -5.24 -1.17
C THR A 111 13.24 -4.56 0.08
N GLU A 112 12.58 -3.53 0.60
CA GLU A 112 12.95 -2.88 1.87
C GLU A 112 12.49 -3.67 3.09
N LEU A 113 11.31 -4.31 3.03
CA LEU A 113 10.83 -5.20 4.10
C LEU A 113 11.77 -6.38 4.34
N LEU A 114 12.44 -6.87 3.28
CA LEU A 114 13.46 -7.91 3.40
C LEU A 114 14.71 -7.46 4.16
N LYS A 115 14.94 -6.14 4.30
CA LYS A 115 16.03 -5.59 5.12
C LYS A 115 15.67 -5.48 6.60
N VAL A 116 14.41 -5.76 6.96
CA VAL A 116 14.01 -5.84 8.36
C VAL A 116 14.57 -7.12 8.93
N VAL A 117 15.62 -6.97 9.74
CA VAL A 117 16.12 -8.04 10.58
C VAL A 117 15.03 -8.33 11.61
N TRP A 118 14.27 -9.41 11.38
CA TRP A 118 13.24 -9.80 12.30
C TRP A 118 13.89 -10.17 13.64
N PRO A 119 13.38 -9.61 14.75
CA PRO A 119 13.90 -9.89 16.08
C PRO A 119 13.87 -11.40 16.33
N THR A 120 14.82 -11.88 17.11
CA THR A 120 14.94 -13.31 17.39
C THR A 120 13.67 -13.81 18.09
N ARG A 121 13.32 -15.10 17.92
CA ARG A 121 12.12 -15.67 18.55
C ARG A 121 12.11 -15.50 20.07
N GLN A 122 13.29 -15.43 20.70
CA GLN A 122 13.42 -15.26 22.14
C GLN A 122 13.02 -13.84 22.59
N GLU A 123 13.46 -12.81 21.88
CA GLU A 123 13.11 -11.41 22.17
C GLU A 123 11.62 -11.12 21.93
N ALA A 124 11.07 -11.71 20.86
CA ALA A 124 9.64 -11.61 20.55
C ALA A 124 8.79 -12.24 21.67
N VAL A 125 9.13 -13.47 22.09
CA VAL A 125 8.40 -14.17 23.16
C VAL A 125 8.55 -13.44 24.49
N GLN A 126 9.72 -12.90 24.82
CA GLN A 126 9.92 -12.14 26.05
C GLN A 126 9.00 -10.92 26.11
N THR A 127 8.88 -10.18 25.01
CA THR A 127 8.00 -9.00 24.95
C THR A 127 6.53 -9.39 24.99
N THR A 128 6.11 -10.43 24.25
CA THR A 128 4.72 -10.94 24.31
C THR A 128 4.36 -11.45 25.70
N PHE A 129 5.29 -12.10 26.40
CA PHE A 129 5.05 -12.59 27.75
C PHE A 129 4.84 -11.45 28.75
N ILE A 130 5.65 -10.38 28.66
CA ILE A 130 5.45 -9.17 29.48
C ILE A 130 4.06 -8.58 29.23
N VAL A 131 3.65 -8.43 27.98
CA VAL A 131 2.32 -7.91 27.61
C VAL A 131 1.21 -8.85 28.09
N PHE A 132 1.39 -10.17 27.96
CA PHE A 132 0.42 -11.17 28.39
C PHE A 132 0.15 -11.12 29.89
N VAL A 133 1.20 -10.99 30.70
CA VAL A 133 1.09 -10.80 32.15
C VAL A 133 0.39 -9.49 32.47
N ALA A 134 0.78 -8.38 31.81
CA ALA A 134 0.14 -7.08 32.03
C ALA A 134 -1.36 -7.10 31.72
N VAL A 135 -1.77 -7.68 30.59
CA VAL A 135 -3.18 -7.79 30.19
C VAL A 135 -3.95 -8.72 31.12
N SER A 136 -3.33 -9.81 31.60
CA SER A 136 -3.96 -10.73 32.54
C SER A 136 -4.28 -10.06 33.88
N VAL A 137 -3.38 -9.20 34.38
CA VAL A 137 -3.62 -8.42 35.62
C VAL A 137 -4.76 -7.43 35.42
N VAL A 138 -4.78 -6.68 34.30
CA VAL A 138 -5.84 -5.71 34.00
C VAL A 138 -7.19 -6.39 33.79
N SER A 139 -7.22 -7.50 33.06
CA SER A 139 -8.41 -8.33 32.84
C SER A 139 -8.99 -8.84 34.16
N LEU A 140 -8.15 -9.35 35.06
CA LEU A 140 -8.60 -9.85 36.35
C LEU A 140 -9.13 -8.73 37.24
N PHE A 141 -8.46 -7.58 37.25
CA PHE A 141 -8.92 -6.40 38.00
C PHE A 141 -10.29 -5.92 37.50
N LEU A 142 -10.46 -5.76 36.18
CA LEU A 142 -11.74 -5.36 35.59
C LEU A 142 -12.85 -6.38 35.88
N TYR A 143 -12.54 -7.68 35.83
CA TYR A 143 -13.50 -8.72 36.17
C TYR A 143 -13.97 -8.61 37.63
N LEU A 144 -13.05 -8.39 38.58
CA LEU A 144 -13.39 -8.20 39.99
C LEU A 144 -14.28 -6.97 40.18
N CYS A 145 -13.90 -5.85 39.57
CA CYS A 145 -14.70 -4.62 39.64
C CYS A 145 -16.10 -4.84 39.07
N ASP A 146 -16.23 -5.48 37.91
CA ASP A 146 -17.51 -5.74 37.26
C ASP A 146 -18.41 -6.62 38.13
N VAL A 147 -17.87 -7.68 38.74
CA VAL A 147 -18.61 -8.53 39.69
C VAL A 147 -19.10 -7.70 40.89
N VAL A 148 -18.27 -6.81 41.45
CA VAL A 148 -18.68 -5.94 42.56
C VAL A 148 -19.79 -4.97 42.13
N PHE A 149 -19.67 -4.34 40.96
CA PHE A 149 -20.70 -3.45 40.42
C PHE A 149 -22.02 -4.19 40.21
N LEU A 150 -22.00 -5.39 39.63
CA LEU A 150 -23.19 -6.22 39.42
C LEU A 150 -23.88 -6.56 40.75
N GLN A 151 -23.11 -6.89 41.79
CA GLN A 151 -23.66 -7.18 43.12
C GLN A 151 -24.32 -5.93 43.73
N ILE A 152 -23.70 -4.75 43.61
CA ILE A 152 -24.27 -3.48 44.10
C ILE A 152 -25.56 -3.15 43.36
N VAL A 153 -25.57 -3.22 42.03
CA VAL A 153 -26.77 -2.93 41.22
C VAL A 153 -27.90 -3.90 41.55
N ARG A 154 -27.58 -5.19 41.71
CA ARG A 154 -28.56 -6.20 42.12
C ARG A 154 -29.14 -5.90 43.50
N ALA A 155 -28.33 -5.47 44.45
CA ALA A 155 -28.79 -5.13 45.81
C ALA A 155 -29.66 -3.86 45.85
N ILE A 156 -29.55 -2.95 44.87
CA ILE A 156 -30.39 -1.76 44.78
C ILE A 156 -31.68 -2.05 44.01
N THR A 157 -31.62 -2.90 42.99
CA THR A 157 -32.76 -3.18 42.10
C THR A 157 -33.73 -4.21 42.69
N LEU A 158 -33.25 -5.09 43.57
CA LEU A 158 -34.01 -6.18 44.21
C LEU A 158 -34.22 -5.87 45.70
#